data_AF-A0A6A4WS74-F1
#
_entry.id   AF-A0A6A4WS74-F1
#
_cell.length_a   1.000
_cell.length_b   1.000
_cell.length_c   1.000
_cell.angle_alpha   90.00
_cell.angle_beta   90.00
_cell.angle_gamma   90.00
#
_symmetry.space_group_name_H-M   'P 1'
#
loop_
_entity.id
_entity.type
_entity.pdbx_description
1 polymer ?
#
loop_
_entity_poly.entity_id
_entity_poly.type
_entity_poly.pdbx_seq_one_letter_code
_entity_poly.pdbx_strand_id
1 'polypeptide(L)'
;MTICLIFAIIIAAQSPLQLAGPTEGSCNTDTFSVSGQNTNAPVPTLCGQNTGQHVFVEVGEQSGPLQLRVVTGAGGSERRWRIRVTQLTRRSEGAAPPNCLQYHTGQLGSIESFNYPAVGDDSGYLNQLNYMICIRKESGFCSITYGVDRFDQFSNAERFEIFNVRISVINGVTVVRSTVPPGQAGVGPVQCPDDYLLLSADRLCGDRLNDGTVNSQLTQNADVTDATGGQFTVKFVTNESTVGRGFKLYFRQNPCRTQRTYTVATVAGR
;
A
#
# COMPACT_ATOMS: atom_id res chain seq x y z
N MET A 1 -4.96 6.17 34.07
CA MET A 1 -4.96 5.04 33.12
C MET A 1 -5.51 5.58 31.81
N THR A 2 -4.63 6.01 30.91
CA THR A 2 -5.06 6.72 29.69
C THR A 2 -5.62 5.72 28.70
N ILE A 3 -6.91 5.86 28.36
CA ILE A 3 -7.58 5.02 27.37
C ILE A 3 -7.11 5.51 26.01
N CYS A 4 -6.10 4.86 25.43
CA CYS A 4 -5.76 5.11 24.03
C CYS A 4 -6.80 4.43 23.13
N LEU A 5 -7.66 5.24 22.52
CA LEU A 5 -8.69 4.80 21.59
C LEU A 5 -8.14 4.75 20.16
N ILE A 6 -8.44 3.66 19.46
CA ILE A 6 -8.17 3.51 18.03
C ILE A 6 -9.52 3.40 17.34
N PHE A 7 -9.84 4.29 16.41
CA PHE A 7 -11.05 4.17 15.62
C PHE A 7 -10.70 3.45 14.32
N ALA A 8 -11.28 2.29 14.08
CA ALA A 8 -11.29 1.73 12.74
C ALA A 8 -12.42 2.40 11.96
N ILE A 9 -12.08 3.33 11.08
CA ILE A 9 -13.02 3.81 10.08
C ILE A 9 -13.01 2.77 8.97
N ILE A 10 -13.82 1.73 9.17
CA ILE A 10 -14.03 0.73 8.16
C ILE A 10 -14.95 1.37 7.11
N ILE A 11 -14.38 2.04 6.11
CA ILE A 11 -15.03 2.09 4.80
C ILE A 11 -15.27 0.60 4.49
N ALA A 12 -16.50 0.12 4.68
CA ALA A 12 -16.71 -1.32 4.84
C ALA A 12 -16.23 -2.05 3.58
N ALA A 13 -15.72 -3.26 3.73
CA ALA A 13 -15.41 -4.15 2.60
C ALA A 13 -16.62 -4.39 1.66
N GLN A 14 -17.83 -3.95 2.05
CA GLN A 14 -19.08 -3.98 1.28
C GLN A 14 -19.77 -2.61 1.17
N SER A 15 -19.02 -1.55 1.41
CA SER A 15 -19.49 -0.19 1.30
C SER A 15 -18.84 0.48 0.10
N PRO A 16 -19.63 1.04 -0.83
CA PRO A 16 -19.04 1.86 -1.87
C PRO A 16 -18.32 3.06 -1.24
N LEU A 17 -17.19 3.43 -1.82
CA LEU A 17 -16.61 4.78 -1.72
C LEU A 17 -16.15 5.15 -3.13
N GLN A 18 -17.12 5.60 -3.92
CA GLN A 18 -16.93 6.11 -5.26
C GLN A 18 -17.22 7.60 -5.24
N LEU A 19 -16.17 8.40 -5.40
CA LEU A 19 -16.22 9.83 -5.62
C LEU A 19 -15.73 10.16 -7.04
N ALA A 20 -15.81 11.42 -7.45
CA ALA A 20 -15.08 11.87 -8.62
C ALA A 20 -13.57 11.59 -8.45
N GLY A 21 -12.94 11.08 -9.51
CA GLY A 21 -11.52 10.73 -9.51
C GLY A 21 -10.60 11.95 -9.42
N PRO A 22 -9.31 11.72 -9.12
CA PRO A 22 -8.32 12.79 -9.13
C PRO A 22 -8.06 13.29 -10.56
N THR A 23 -7.57 14.52 -10.68
CA THR A 23 -6.91 15.02 -11.89
C THR A 23 -5.41 15.01 -11.63
N GLU A 24 -4.66 14.21 -12.40
CA GLU A 24 -3.20 14.04 -12.22
C GLU A 24 -2.80 13.69 -10.77
N GLY A 25 -3.58 12.84 -10.11
CA GLY A 25 -3.35 12.42 -8.71
C GLY A 25 -3.93 13.37 -7.65
N SER A 26 -4.39 14.57 -8.02
CA SER A 26 -4.92 15.57 -7.10
C SER A 26 -6.45 15.55 -7.00
N CYS A 27 -6.97 15.45 -5.77
CA CYS A 27 -8.40 15.40 -5.47
C CYS A 27 -9.06 16.80 -5.49
N ASN A 28 -9.20 17.37 -6.70
CA ASN A 28 -9.67 18.75 -6.87
C ASN A 28 -11.20 18.90 -6.86
N THR A 29 -11.94 17.87 -7.31
CA THR A 29 -13.41 17.93 -7.45
C THR A 29 -14.12 17.41 -6.22
N ASP A 30 -13.84 16.16 -5.85
CA ASP A 30 -14.43 15.53 -4.67
C ASP A 30 -13.31 15.16 -3.69
N THR A 31 -13.59 15.28 -2.39
CA THR A 31 -12.65 14.89 -1.33
C THR A 31 -13.38 14.15 -0.22
N PHE A 32 -12.73 13.14 0.32
CA PHE A 32 -12.99 12.56 1.62
C PHE A 32 -11.81 12.86 2.52
N SER A 33 -12.04 13.52 3.66
CA SER A 33 -11.01 13.85 4.63
C SER A 33 -11.44 13.50 6.05
N VAL A 34 -10.46 13.21 6.89
CA VAL A 34 -10.64 12.92 8.31
C VAL A 34 -9.85 13.94 9.13
N SER A 35 -10.50 14.53 10.15
CA SER A 35 -9.88 15.46 11.10
C SER A 35 -10.17 15.04 12.56
N GLY A 36 -9.37 15.53 13.51
CA GLY A 36 -9.47 15.13 14.92
C GLY A 36 -8.70 13.85 15.29
N GLN A 37 -7.97 13.27 14.34
CA GLN A 37 -7.01 12.18 14.56
C GLN A 37 -5.71 12.65 15.23
N ASN A 38 -4.91 11.68 15.68
CA ASN A 38 -3.54 11.88 16.09
C ASN A 38 -2.74 12.55 14.95
N THR A 39 -2.16 13.72 15.23
CA THR A 39 -1.39 14.50 14.25
C THR A 39 -0.15 13.76 13.74
N ASN A 40 0.34 12.76 14.47
CA ASN A 40 1.48 11.92 14.06
C ASN A 40 1.08 10.80 13.09
N ALA A 41 -0.22 10.54 12.92
CA ALA A 41 -0.75 9.51 12.01
C ALA A 41 -1.89 10.11 11.16
N PRO A 42 -1.59 11.07 10.28
CA PRO A 42 -2.60 11.72 9.45
C PRO A 42 -3.19 10.73 8.43
N VAL A 43 -4.50 10.82 8.23
CA VAL A 43 -5.19 10.15 7.12
C VAL A 43 -5.08 11.05 5.88
N PRO A 44 -4.60 10.54 4.74
CA PRO A 44 -4.54 11.32 3.51
C PRO A 44 -5.94 11.68 3.01
N THR A 45 -6.04 12.75 2.23
CA THR A 45 -7.29 13.08 1.53
C THR A 45 -7.52 12.07 0.41
N LEU A 46 -8.71 11.48 0.36
CA LEU A 46 -9.06 10.45 -0.62
C LEU A 46 -10.10 10.97 -1.63
N CYS A 47 -10.04 10.45 -2.86
CA CYS A 47 -11.06 10.63 -3.89
C CYS A 47 -11.04 9.45 -4.86
N GLY A 48 -11.95 9.46 -5.84
CA GLY A 48 -12.10 8.38 -6.81
C GLY A 48 -12.64 7.08 -6.21
N GLN A 49 -12.14 5.94 -6.70
CA GLN A 49 -12.63 4.61 -6.37
C GLN A 49 -11.83 3.99 -5.21
N ASN A 50 -12.46 3.84 -4.05
CA ASN A 50 -11.87 3.19 -2.87
C ASN A 50 -12.84 2.18 -2.23
N THR A 51 -13.81 1.71 -3.01
CA THR A 51 -14.76 0.67 -2.57
C THR A 51 -13.99 -0.58 -2.15
N GLY A 52 -14.29 -1.09 -0.95
CA GLY A 52 -13.64 -2.30 -0.42
C GLY A 52 -12.35 -2.05 0.38
N GLN A 53 -11.78 -0.84 0.31
CA GLN A 53 -10.65 -0.45 1.15
C GLN A 53 -11.11 0.11 2.50
N HIS A 54 -10.22 0.18 3.50
CA HIS A 54 -10.50 0.67 4.86
C HIS A 54 -9.36 1.55 5.39
N VAL A 55 -9.65 2.36 6.42
CA VAL A 55 -8.63 3.17 7.11
C VAL A 55 -8.71 3.03 8.63
N PHE A 56 -7.58 2.77 9.27
CA PHE A 56 -7.41 2.81 10.72
C PHE A 56 -6.96 4.20 11.13
N VAL A 57 -7.67 4.79 12.09
CA VAL A 57 -7.46 6.16 12.54
C VAL A 57 -7.16 6.14 14.04
N GLU A 58 -5.91 6.44 14.39
CA GLU A 58 -5.53 6.61 15.78
C GLU A 58 -5.99 7.98 16.26
N VAL A 59 -6.78 8.03 17.33
CA VAL A 59 -7.20 9.29 17.96
C VAL A 59 -6.34 9.60 19.19
N GLY A 60 -5.77 8.57 19.83
CA GLY A 60 -4.82 8.77 20.92
C GLY A 60 -5.47 9.48 22.11
N GLU A 61 -4.87 10.61 22.52
CA GLU A 61 -5.35 11.47 23.61
C GLU A 61 -6.02 12.76 23.10
N GLN A 62 -6.33 12.83 21.80
CA GLN A 62 -6.95 14.03 21.21
C GLN A 62 -8.35 14.27 21.81
N SER A 63 -8.61 15.52 22.22
CA SER A 63 -9.80 15.92 22.97
C SER A 63 -11.00 16.34 22.09
N GLY A 64 -10.86 16.27 20.76
CA GLY A 64 -11.89 16.67 19.81
C GLY A 64 -12.69 15.49 19.24
N PRO A 65 -13.88 15.75 18.66
CA PRO A 65 -14.58 14.72 17.91
C PRO A 65 -13.79 14.38 16.64
N LEU A 66 -13.73 13.10 16.30
CA LEU A 66 -13.29 12.64 15.00
C LEU A 66 -14.32 13.08 13.95
N GLN A 67 -13.92 13.92 12.99
CA GLN A 67 -14.80 14.37 11.92
C GLN A 67 -14.45 13.67 10.61
N LEU A 68 -15.49 13.17 9.94
CA LEU A 68 -15.40 12.63 8.59
C LEU A 68 -16.11 13.61 7.67
N ARG A 69 -15.42 14.12 6.66
CA ARG A 69 -15.94 15.13 5.75
C ARG A 69 -15.88 14.63 4.32
N VAL A 70 -17.02 14.65 3.65
CA VAL A 70 -17.13 14.50 2.19
C VAL A 70 -17.47 15.86 1.61
N VAL A 71 -16.66 16.35 0.67
CA VAL A 71 -16.93 17.56 -0.10
C VAL A 71 -17.03 17.17 -1.56
N THR A 72 -18.07 17.65 -2.24
CA THR A 72 -18.32 17.35 -3.65
C THR A 72 -18.39 18.63 -4.47
N GLY A 73 -17.71 18.64 -5.61
CA GLY A 73 -17.71 19.76 -6.56
C GLY A 73 -18.84 19.70 -7.59
N ALA A 74 -18.92 20.73 -8.44
CA ALA A 74 -19.77 20.69 -9.63
C ALA A 74 -19.12 19.80 -10.72
N GLY A 75 -19.91 18.97 -11.38
CA GLY A 75 -19.41 17.95 -12.31
C GLY A 75 -18.84 16.71 -11.58
N GLY A 76 -18.84 15.57 -12.27
CA GLY A 76 -18.48 14.25 -11.72
C GLY A 76 -19.51 13.18 -12.09
N SER A 77 -19.04 11.93 -12.21
CA SER A 77 -19.85 10.74 -12.48
C SER A 77 -20.78 10.39 -11.29
N GLU A 78 -21.38 9.19 -11.34
CA GLU A 78 -22.17 8.65 -10.22
C GLU A 78 -21.32 8.57 -8.93
N ARG A 79 -21.79 9.22 -7.86
CA ARG A 79 -21.16 9.22 -6.54
C ARG A 79 -21.94 8.29 -5.62
N ARG A 80 -21.24 7.39 -4.92
CA ARG A 80 -21.85 6.49 -3.95
C ARG A 80 -20.89 6.26 -2.80
N TRP A 81 -21.31 6.56 -1.57
CA TRP A 81 -20.52 6.24 -0.39
C TRP A 81 -21.38 5.66 0.74
N ARG A 82 -20.79 4.74 1.51
CA ARG A 82 -21.37 4.23 2.76
C ARG A 82 -20.28 4.06 3.80
N ILE A 83 -20.22 4.89 4.82
CA ILE A 83 -19.12 4.81 5.80
C ILE A 83 -19.60 4.06 7.04
N ARG A 84 -18.88 3.01 7.44
CA ARG A 84 -19.08 2.34 8.74
C ARG A 84 -17.94 2.73 9.66
N VAL A 85 -18.26 3.13 10.88
CA VAL A 85 -17.24 3.45 11.89
C VAL A 85 -17.32 2.39 12.98
N THR A 86 -16.17 1.79 13.32
CA THR A 86 -16.04 0.83 14.41
C THR A 86 -15.00 1.34 15.39
N GLN A 87 -15.42 1.61 16.61
CA GLN A 87 -14.48 2.01 17.66
C GLN A 87 -13.80 0.77 18.22
N LEU A 88 -12.47 0.80 18.24
CA LEU A 88 -11.63 -0.25 18.80
C LEU A 88 -10.80 0.30 19.96
N THR A 89 -10.39 -0.59 20.84
CA THR A 89 -9.32 -0.33 21.80
C THR A 89 -8.05 -1.00 21.32
N ARG A 90 -6.89 -0.62 21.85
CA ARG A 90 -5.61 -1.32 21.55
C ARG A 90 -5.63 -2.82 21.84
N ARG A 91 -6.56 -3.29 22.69
CA ARG A 91 -6.73 -4.70 23.05
C ARG A 91 -7.84 -5.39 22.27
N SER A 92 -8.56 -4.65 21.43
CA SER A 92 -9.62 -5.25 20.62
C SER A 92 -9.01 -6.18 19.59
N GLU A 93 -9.66 -7.32 19.39
CA GLU A 93 -9.32 -8.18 18.27
C GLU A 93 -9.51 -7.40 16.96
N GLY A 94 -8.54 -7.52 16.04
CA GLY A 94 -8.54 -6.78 14.79
C GLY A 94 -8.07 -5.32 14.89
N ALA A 95 -7.63 -4.85 16.07
CA ALA A 95 -6.97 -3.56 16.17
C ALA A 95 -5.65 -3.57 15.38
N ALA A 96 -5.46 -2.58 14.52
CA ALA A 96 -4.21 -2.38 13.81
C ALA A 96 -3.08 -2.01 14.77
N PRO A 97 -1.83 -2.39 14.47
CA PRO A 97 -0.66 -1.83 15.15
C PRO A 97 -0.61 -0.29 15.01
N PRO A 98 0.05 0.43 15.92
CA PRO A 98 0.22 1.88 15.81
C PRO A 98 0.83 2.30 14.46
N ASN A 99 0.38 3.43 13.93
CA ASN A 99 0.82 4.03 12.67
C ASN A 99 0.54 3.22 11.38
N CYS A 100 -0.28 2.18 11.45
CA CYS A 100 -0.77 1.46 10.27
C CYS A 100 -2.08 2.10 9.78
N LEU A 101 -2.09 2.69 8.59
CA LEU A 101 -3.32 3.25 8.00
C LEU A 101 -4.23 2.14 7.47
N GLN A 102 -3.65 1.07 6.91
CA GLN A 102 -4.38 -0.14 6.56
C GLN A 102 -3.83 -1.31 7.38
N TYR A 103 -4.72 -2.23 7.77
CA TYR A 103 -4.34 -3.47 8.44
C TYR A 103 -5.07 -4.66 7.83
N HIS A 104 -4.29 -5.65 7.42
CA HIS A 104 -4.77 -6.88 6.80
C HIS A 104 -4.33 -8.08 7.64
N THR A 105 -5.08 -9.18 7.54
CA THR A 105 -4.85 -10.42 8.29
C THR A 105 -5.00 -11.62 7.37
N GLY A 106 -4.58 -12.79 7.82
CA GLY A 106 -4.66 -14.02 7.04
C GLY A 106 -3.37 -14.38 6.33
N GLN A 107 -3.31 -15.63 5.88
CA GLN A 107 -2.13 -16.21 5.23
C GLN A 107 -2.04 -15.82 3.75
N LEU A 108 -3.18 -15.50 3.14
CA LEU A 108 -3.33 -15.10 1.75
C LEU A 108 -4.27 -13.90 1.69
N GLY A 109 -4.00 -12.97 0.78
CA GLY A 109 -4.85 -11.81 0.57
C GLY A 109 -4.32 -10.87 -0.50
N SER A 110 -4.88 -9.67 -0.59
CA SER A 110 -4.44 -8.64 -1.51
C SER A 110 -4.42 -7.27 -0.86
N ILE A 111 -3.54 -6.41 -1.34
CA ILE A 111 -3.43 -5.00 -0.98
C ILE A 111 -3.39 -4.17 -2.26
N GLU A 112 -3.92 -2.96 -2.22
CA GLU A 112 -3.92 -2.04 -3.35
C GLU A 112 -3.73 -0.60 -2.89
N SER A 113 -3.22 0.24 -3.78
CA SER A 113 -3.15 1.68 -3.55
C SER A 113 -4.55 2.28 -3.46
N PHE A 114 -4.70 3.38 -2.73
CA PHE A 114 -5.92 4.18 -2.84
C PHE A 114 -6.11 4.65 -4.29
N ASN A 115 -7.35 4.67 -4.74
CA ASN A 115 -7.73 4.95 -6.11
C ASN A 115 -7.07 4.04 -7.16
N TYR A 116 -6.81 2.77 -6.85
CA TYR A 116 -6.39 1.82 -7.87
C TYR A 116 -7.53 1.61 -8.89
N PRO A 117 -7.30 1.87 -10.20
CA PRO A 117 -8.36 1.86 -11.20
C PRO A 117 -8.90 0.45 -11.45
N ALA A 118 -10.19 0.39 -11.77
CA ALA A 118 -10.78 -0.81 -12.35
C ALA A 118 -10.21 -1.07 -13.76
N VAL A 119 -10.42 -2.28 -14.27
CA VAL A 119 -10.02 -2.66 -15.63
C VAL A 119 -10.70 -1.72 -16.63
N GLY A 120 -9.90 -1.08 -17.49
CA GLY A 120 -10.37 -0.12 -18.50
C GLY A 120 -10.49 1.33 -18.03
N ASP A 121 -10.15 1.63 -16.78
CA ASP A 121 -9.97 2.99 -16.27
C ASP A 121 -8.46 3.35 -16.27
N ASP A 122 -8.18 4.61 -16.61
CA ASP A 122 -6.84 5.21 -16.67
C ASP A 122 -6.60 6.18 -15.50
N SER A 123 -7.45 6.14 -14.47
CA SER A 123 -7.16 6.83 -13.21
C SER A 123 -5.90 6.27 -12.53
N GLY A 124 -5.21 7.12 -11.78
CA GLY A 124 -3.96 6.78 -11.10
C GLY A 124 -4.06 6.88 -9.59
N TYR A 125 -2.99 6.51 -8.90
CA TYR A 125 -2.90 6.73 -7.46
C TYR A 125 -2.94 8.23 -7.11
N LEU A 126 -3.14 8.52 -5.83
CA LEU A 126 -3.23 9.91 -5.33
C LEU A 126 -1.86 10.50 -5.03
N ASN A 127 -1.75 11.82 -5.16
CA ASN A 127 -0.57 12.59 -4.74
C ASN A 127 -0.49 12.73 -3.21
N GLN A 128 0.69 13.09 -2.72
CA GLN A 128 0.97 13.39 -1.30
C GLN A 128 0.61 12.25 -0.34
N LEU A 129 0.76 11.00 -0.79
CA LEU A 129 0.57 9.84 0.06
C LEU A 129 1.85 9.55 0.84
N ASN A 130 1.69 9.20 2.11
CA ASN A 130 2.77 8.66 2.94
C ASN A 130 2.12 7.82 4.04
N TYR A 131 1.88 6.54 3.75
CA TYR A 131 1.16 5.66 4.66
C TYR A 131 1.73 4.25 4.69
N MET A 132 1.42 3.56 5.78
CA MET A 132 1.78 2.16 6.00
C MET A 132 0.56 1.27 5.88
N ILE A 133 0.74 0.16 5.17
CA ILE A 133 -0.13 -1.01 5.16
C ILE A 133 0.57 -2.08 5.99
N CYS A 134 -0.10 -2.56 7.03
CA CYS A 134 0.42 -3.59 7.90
C CYS A 134 -0.31 -4.90 7.67
N ILE A 135 0.42 -6.01 7.69
CA ILE A 135 -0.14 -7.35 7.51
C ILE A 135 0.25 -8.18 8.72
N ARG A 136 -0.75 -8.72 9.45
CA ARG A 136 -0.52 -9.53 10.65
C ARG A 136 0.36 -10.73 10.31
N LYS A 137 1.49 -10.87 10.99
CA LYS A 137 2.32 -12.08 10.91
C LYS A 137 1.58 -13.23 11.61
N GLU A 138 1.11 -14.20 10.85
CA GLU A 138 0.36 -15.33 11.38
C GLU A 138 1.30 -16.31 12.10
N SER A 139 0.78 -17.01 13.11
CA SER A 139 1.58 -17.97 13.88
C SER A 139 2.14 -19.08 12.98
N GLY A 140 3.44 -19.36 13.11
CA GLY A 140 4.12 -20.36 12.27
C GLY A 140 4.59 -19.85 10.91
N PHE A 141 4.43 -18.56 10.60
CA PHE A 141 4.89 -17.94 9.35
C PHE A 141 6.07 -17.00 9.60
N CYS A 142 7.09 -17.09 8.75
CA CYS A 142 8.37 -16.39 8.97
C CYS A 142 8.68 -15.33 7.90
N SER A 143 8.11 -15.44 6.71
CA SER A 143 8.24 -14.45 5.64
C SER A 143 6.91 -14.25 4.91
N ILE A 144 6.84 -13.21 4.10
CA ILE A 144 5.69 -12.90 3.23
C ILE A 144 6.21 -12.63 1.82
N THR A 145 5.52 -13.17 0.82
CA THR A 145 5.83 -12.95 -0.59
C THR A 145 4.70 -12.16 -1.24
N TYR A 146 5.07 -11.13 -2.00
CA TYR A 146 4.18 -10.26 -2.76
C TYR A 146 4.36 -10.52 -4.25
N GLY A 147 3.26 -10.57 -4.99
CA GLY A 147 3.24 -10.76 -6.44
C GLY A 147 2.10 -9.98 -7.10
N VAL A 148 2.25 -9.68 -8.39
CA VAL A 148 1.17 -9.08 -9.21
C VAL A 148 0.16 -10.12 -9.70
N ASP A 149 0.56 -11.38 -9.70
CA ASP A 149 -0.29 -12.51 -10.03
C ASP A 149 -0.87 -13.12 -8.75
N ARG A 150 -2.06 -13.70 -8.89
CA ARG A 150 -2.67 -14.49 -7.83
C ARG A 150 -1.89 -15.78 -7.62
N PHE A 151 -1.60 -16.12 -6.36
CA PHE A 151 -0.90 -17.35 -6.02
C PHE A 151 -1.78 -18.61 -6.13
N ASP A 152 -3.10 -18.45 -6.28
CA ASP A 152 -4.10 -19.51 -6.31
C ASP A 152 -4.79 -19.69 -7.69
N GLN A 153 -4.45 -18.87 -8.70
CA GLN A 153 -5.09 -18.89 -10.02
C GLN A 153 -4.11 -18.58 -11.15
N PHE A 154 -4.30 -19.22 -12.32
CA PHE A 154 -3.64 -18.83 -13.56
C PHE A 154 -4.42 -17.68 -14.21
N SER A 155 -3.83 -16.48 -14.26
CA SER A 155 -4.33 -15.21 -14.83
C SER A 155 -5.23 -14.32 -13.94
N ASN A 156 -4.68 -13.19 -13.48
CA ASN A 156 -4.51 -11.96 -14.25
C ASN A 156 -3.31 -11.21 -13.64
N ALA A 157 -2.33 -10.82 -14.45
CA ALA A 157 -1.27 -9.93 -13.97
C ALA A 157 -1.89 -8.55 -13.78
N GLU A 158 -2.18 -8.20 -12.52
CA GLU A 158 -2.54 -6.82 -12.20
C GLU A 158 -1.38 -5.92 -12.62
N ARG A 159 -1.72 -4.73 -13.13
CA ARG A 159 -0.69 -3.81 -13.58
C ARG A 159 -0.09 -3.10 -12.38
N PHE A 160 1.24 -3.15 -12.29
CA PHE A 160 2.03 -2.36 -11.39
C PHE A 160 2.61 -1.18 -12.18
N GLU A 161 2.39 0.04 -11.71
CA GLU A 161 2.92 1.24 -12.34
C GLU A 161 3.08 2.37 -11.32
N ILE A 162 4.32 2.65 -10.95
CA ILE A 162 4.66 3.79 -10.08
C ILE A 162 5.70 4.62 -10.82
N PHE A 163 5.34 5.82 -11.24
CA PHE A 163 6.15 6.57 -12.20
C PHE A 163 6.99 7.62 -11.49
N ASN A 164 8.24 7.77 -11.93
CA ASN A 164 9.13 8.82 -11.47
C ASN A 164 9.75 9.51 -12.68
N VAL A 165 9.84 10.83 -12.62
CA VAL A 165 10.49 11.65 -13.64
C VAL A 165 11.59 12.49 -13.03
N ARG A 166 12.64 12.72 -13.83
CA ARG A 166 13.59 13.79 -13.58
C ARG A 166 13.34 14.92 -14.55
N ILE A 167 13.38 16.14 -14.04
CA ILE A 167 13.28 17.36 -14.83
C ILE A 167 14.68 17.94 -14.98
N SER A 168 15.06 18.33 -16.20
CA SER A 168 16.35 18.97 -16.48
C SER A 168 16.15 20.10 -17.49
N VAL A 169 16.90 21.19 -17.36
CA VAL A 169 16.85 22.31 -18.30
C VAL A 169 18.12 22.31 -19.13
N ILE A 170 17.98 22.09 -20.44
CA ILE A 170 19.11 22.04 -21.39
C ILE A 170 18.91 23.16 -22.40
N ASN A 171 19.83 24.12 -22.47
CA ASN A 171 19.75 25.28 -23.37
C ASN A 171 18.41 26.04 -23.28
N GLY A 172 17.85 26.17 -22.06
CA GLY A 172 16.56 26.81 -21.83
C GLY A 172 15.33 25.96 -22.14
N VAL A 173 15.50 24.70 -22.57
CA VAL A 173 14.40 23.76 -22.81
C VAL A 173 14.24 22.82 -21.62
N THR A 174 13.04 22.75 -21.07
CA THR A 174 12.67 21.76 -20.04
C THR A 174 12.53 20.38 -20.69
N VAL A 175 13.32 19.43 -20.20
CA VAL A 175 13.31 18.04 -20.63
C VAL A 175 12.88 17.19 -19.44
N VAL A 176 11.79 16.45 -19.62
CA VAL A 176 11.27 15.48 -18.65
C VAL A 176 11.64 14.08 -19.11
N ARG A 177 12.27 13.29 -18.24
CA ARG A 177 12.65 11.90 -18.55
C ARG A 177 12.26 10.99 -17.42
N SER A 178 11.72 9.82 -17.73
CA SER A 178 11.52 8.78 -16.71
C SER A 178 12.86 8.37 -16.10
N THR A 179 12.88 8.20 -14.78
CA THR A 179 14.05 7.66 -14.05
C THR A 179 14.25 6.17 -14.29
N VAL A 180 13.19 5.47 -14.70
CA VAL A 180 13.18 4.04 -15.03
C VAL A 180 12.92 3.86 -16.53
N PRO A 181 13.66 3.00 -17.23
CA PRO A 181 13.35 2.71 -18.63
C PRO A 181 11.94 2.11 -18.79
N PRO A 182 11.18 2.46 -19.85
CA PRO A 182 9.87 1.89 -20.08
C PRO A 182 9.87 0.35 -20.11
N GLY A 183 8.87 -0.24 -19.48
CA GLY A 183 8.68 -1.69 -19.34
C GLY A 183 9.55 -2.36 -18.28
N GLN A 184 10.29 -1.59 -17.46
CA GLN A 184 11.19 -2.13 -16.43
C GLN A 184 10.74 -1.78 -15.00
N ALA A 185 11.20 -2.58 -14.04
CA ALA A 185 11.19 -2.23 -12.63
C ALA A 185 12.34 -1.27 -12.30
N GLY A 186 12.06 -0.30 -11.44
CA GLY A 186 13.05 0.52 -10.75
C GLY A 186 13.27 0.02 -9.34
N VAL A 187 14.54 0.00 -8.90
CA VAL A 187 14.94 -0.46 -7.56
C VAL A 187 15.83 0.59 -6.90
N GLY A 188 15.55 0.87 -5.64
CA GLY A 188 16.34 1.73 -4.78
C GLY A 188 16.11 3.23 -5.00
N PRO A 189 16.79 4.07 -4.20
CA PRO A 189 16.50 5.50 -4.11
C PRO A 189 16.92 6.32 -5.33
N VAL A 190 17.79 5.78 -6.20
CA VAL A 190 18.23 6.48 -7.41
C VAL A 190 17.16 6.40 -8.51
N GLN A 191 16.55 5.22 -8.67
CA GLN A 191 15.52 4.99 -9.67
C GLN A 191 14.12 5.39 -9.17
N CYS A 192 13.87 5.23 -7.86
CA CYS A 192 12.61 5.55 -7.20
C CYS A 192 12.81 6.62 -6.09
N PRO A 193 13.22 7.85 -6.47
CA PRO A 193 13.55 8.89 -5.52
C PRO A 193 12.32 9.43 -4.78
N ASP A 194 11.21 9.61 -5.51
CA ASP A 194 10.06 10.38 -5.04
C ASP A 194 8.87 9.45 -4.74
N ASP A 195 8.39 8.76 -5.77
CA ASP A 195 7.25 7.85 -5.70
C ASP A 195 7.75 6.41 -5.59
N TYR A 196 7.38 5.71 -4.52
CA TYR A 196 7.85 4.34 -4.32
C TYR A 196 6.95 3.53 -3.42
N LEU A 197 6.92 2.23 -3.71
CA LEU A 197 6.48 1.20 -2.79
C LEU A 197 7.71 0.62 -2.08
N LEU A 198 7.75 0.67 -0.75
CA LEU A 198 8.80 0.06 0.05
C LEU A 198 8.37 -1.37 0.43
N LEU A 199 9.07 -2.37 -0.11
CA LEU A 199 8.91 -3.78 0.21
C LEU A 199 10.27 -4.37 0.58
N SER A 200 10.34 -5.16 1.65
CA SER A 200 11.61 -5.82 2.08
C SER A 200 12.82 -4.86 2.18
N ALA A 201 12.58 -3.60 2.57
CA ALA A 201 13.54 -2.49 2.61
C ALA A 201 14.01 -1.90 1.26
N ASP A 202 13.53 -2.40 0.13
CA ASP A 202 13.80 -1.85 -1.20
C ASP A 202 12.67 -0.93 -1.66
N ARG A 203 13.06 0.22 -2.23
CA ARG A 203 12.12 1.12 -2.92
C ARG A 203 11.89 0.59 -4.33
N LEU A 204 10.64 0.32 -4.66
CA LEU A 204 10.24 -0.22 -5.95
C LEU A 204 9.32 0.75 -6.68
N CYS A 205 9.55 0.88 -7.99
CA CYS A 205 8.75 1.70 -8.89
C CYS A 205 8.89 1.17 -10.34
N GLY A 206 8.40 1.90 -11.33
CA GLY A 206 8.38 1.49 -12.73
C GLY A 206 7.15 0.66 -13.10
N ASP A 207 7.24 -0.08 -14.20
CA ASP A 207 6.12 -0.78 -14.83
C ASP A 207 6.00 -2.26 -14.42
N ARG A 208 6.91 -2.71 -13.55
CA ARG A 208 7.02 -4.10 -13.10
C ARG A 208 7.30 -4.13 -11.61
N LEU A 209 6.70 -5.10 -10.91
CA LEU A 209 7.14 -5.45 -9.56
C LEU A 209 8.34 -6.38 -9.70
N ASN A 210 9.55 -5.93 -9.36
CA ASN A 210 10.74 -6.77 -9.32
C ASN A 210 11.85 -6.06 -8.53
N ASP A 211 12.41 -6.71 -7.51
CA ASP A 211 13.53 -6.20 -6.70
C ASP A 211 14.90 -6.70 -7.19
N GLY A 212 14.92 -7.53 -8.23
CA GLY A 212 16.12 -8.15 -8.81
C GLY A 212 16.64 -9.37 -8.05
N THR A 213 16.03 -9.75 -6.92
CA THR A 213 16.54 -10.83 -6.05
C THR A 213 16.18 -12.22 -6.57
N VAL A 214 14.93 -12.41 -7.01
CA VAL A 214 14.44 -13.67 -7.58
C VAL A 214 14.71 -13.75 -9.09
N ASN A 215 14.58 -12.62 -9.80
CA ASN A 215 14.82 -12.54 -11.24
C ASN A 215 15.57 -11.23 -11.58
N SER A 216 16.79 -11.35 -12.09
CA SER A 216 17.60 -10.20 -12.48
C SER A 216 17.12 -9.49 -13.74
N GLN A 217 16.19 -10.07 -14.50
CA GLN A 217 15.58 -9.44 -15.68
C GLN A 217 14.47 -8.46 -15.25
N LEU A 218 14.83 -7.20 -15.02
CA LEU A 218 13.90 -6.14 -14.57
C LEU A 218 12.78 -5.81 -15.57
N THR A 219 12.83 -6.30 -16.80
CA THR A 219 11.74 -6.19 -17.78
C THR A 219 10.54 -7.10 -17.49
N GLN A 220 10.69 -8.00 -16.52
CA GLN A 220 9.68 -8.97 -16.09
C GLN A 220 9.26 -8.73 -14.65
N ASN A 221 8.01 -9.06 -14.33
CA ASN A 221 7.56 -9.14 -12.96
C ASN A 221 8.26 -10.31 -12.24
N ALA A 222 8.51 -10.15 -10.95
CA ALA A 222 9.03 -11.17 -10.06
C ALA A 222 8.45 -10.99 -8.66
N ASP A 223 8.26 -12.11 -7.97
CA ASP A 223 7.83 -12.13 -6.57
C ASP A 223 8.89 -11.45 -5.68
N VAL A 224 8.44 -10.59 -4.76
CA VAL A 224 9.28 -9.92 -3.76
C VAL A 224 9.00 -10.54 -2.40
N THR A 225 10.04 -11.00 -1.69
CA THR A 225 9.86 -11.71 -0.41
C THR A 225 10.50 -10.94 0.74
N ASP A 226 9.68 -10.56 1.73
CA ASP A 226 10.11 -9.96 2.97
C ASP A 226 10.21 -11.02 4.09
N ALA A 227 11.43 -11.23 4.59
CA ALA A 227 11.73 -12.16 5.68
C ALA A 227 12.02 -11.44 7.01
N THR A 228 11.55 -10.21 7.17
CA THR A 228 11.74 -9.39 8.38
C THR A 228 11.21 -10.11 9.63
N GLY A 229 12.01 -10.05 10.71
CA GLY A 229 11.65 -10.67 11.98
C GLY A 229 10.40 -10.06 12.64
N GLY A 230 10.17 -8.77 12.41
CA GLY A 230 9.03 -8.01 12.93
C GLY A 230 7.71 -8.18 12.15
N GLN A 231 6.81 -7.22 12.34
CA GLN A 231 5.56 -7.09 11.61
C GLN A 231 5.84 -6.90 10.11
N PHE A 232 5.04 -7.53 9.24
CA PHE A 232 5.09 -7.24 7.80
C PHE A 232 4.46 -5.89 7.50
N THR A 233 5.23 -5.02 6.85
CA THR A 233 4.83 -3.65 6.55
C THR A 233 5.15 -3.32 5.10
N VAL A 234 4.21 -2.64 4.45
CA VAL A 234 4.37 -2.06 3.12
C VAL A 234 4.16 -0.56 3.27
N LYS A 235 5.07 0.25 2.74
CA LYS A 235 4.94 1.71 2.77
C LYS A 235 4.77 2.23 1.36
N PHE A 236 3.78 3.08 1.14
CA PHE A 236 3.61 3.77 -0.14
C PHE A 236 3.78 5.27 0.07
N VAL A 237 4.63 5.88 -0.77
CA VAL A 237 4.96 7.30 -0.76
C VAL A 237 4.78 7.86 -2.16
N THR A 238 4.14 9.02 -2.27
CA THR A 238 3.94 9.75 -3.53
C THR A 238 4.15 11.26 -3.33
N ASN A 239 4.64 11.92 -4.36
CA ASN A 239 4.82 13.37 -4.44
C ASN A 239 3.61 14.04 -5.13
N GLU A 240 3.83 15.17 -5.81
CA GLU A 240 2.80 15.94 -6.55
C GLU A 240 3.09 16.06 -8.06
N SER A 241 3.98 15.24 -8.61
CA SER A 241 4.51 15.44 -9.96
C SER A 241 3.79 14.63 -11.03
N THR A 242 3.83 13.30 -10.92
CA THR A 242 3.32 12.42 -11.97
C THR A 242 2.86 11.11 -11.35
N VAL A 243 1.68 10.67 -11.75
CA VAL A 243 1.08 9.44 -11.25
C VAL A 243 0.99 8.39 -12.34
N GLY A 244 1.18 7.14 -11.94
CA GLY A 244 0.82 5.96 -12.73
C GLY A 244 -0.44 5.29 -12.18
N ARG A 245 -0.72 4.08 -12.65
CA ARG A 245 -1.85 3.27 -12.16
C ARG A 245 -1.82 2.94 -10.67
N GLY A 246 -0.64 2.76 -10.09
CA GLY A 246 -0.43 2.34 -8.71
C GLY A 246 -0.14 0.85 -8.63
N PHE A 247 -0.58 0.21 -7.54
CA PHE A 247 -0.33 -1.20 -7.33
C PHE A 247 -1.58 -1.93 -6.83
N LYS A 248 -1.70 -3.18 -7.24
CA LYS A 248 -2.52 -4.19 -6.61
C LYS A 248 -1.70 -5.47 -6.52
N LEU A 249 -1.36 -5.86 -5.30
CA LEU A 249 -0.48 -6.98 -5.01
C LEU A 249 -1.23 -8.04 -4.24
N TYR A 250 -0.99 -9.30 -4.59
CA TYR A 250 -1.37 -10.44 -3.80
C TYR A 250 -0.23 -10.79 -2.86
N PHE A 251 -0.56 -11.19 -1.63
CA PHE A 251 0.42 -11.65 -0.66
C PHE A 251 0.13 -13.08 -0.23
N ARG A 252 1.20 -13.84 0.03
CA ARG A 252 1.16 -15.13 0.74
C ARG A 252 2.20 -15.13 1.84
N GLN A 253 1.82 -15.55 3.04
CA GLN A 253 2.78 -15.81 4.09
C GLN A 253 3.39 -17.19 3.90
N ASN A 254 4.70 -17.31 4.11
CA ASN A 254 5.43 -18.56 3.98
C ASN A 254 5.72 -19.17 5.37
N PRO A 255 5.43 -20.47 5.58
CA PRO A 255 5.71 -21.13 6.84
C PRO A 255 7.18 -21.03 7.23
N CYS A 256 7.43 -20.95 8.53
CA CYS A 256 8.78 -21.06 9.08
C CYS A 256 9.40 -22.39 8.64
N ARG A 257 10.64 -22.35 8.13
CA ARG A 257 11.38 -23.59 7.84
C ARG A 257 11.55 -24.36 9.15
N THR A 258 11.08 -25.60 9.22
CA THR A 258 11.42 -26.51 10.32
C THR A 258 12.94 -26.65 10.35
N GLN A 259 13.59 -26.32 11.47
CA GLN A 259 14.99 -26.67 11.67
C GLN A 259 15.10 -28.19 11.46
N ARG A 260 15.90 -28.63 10.48
CA ARG A 260 16.24 -30.04 10.36
C ARG A 260 16.95 -30.42 11.65
N THR A 261 16.38 -31.34 12.41
CA THR A 261 17.07 -31.99 13.53
C THR A 261 18.27 -32.71 12.95
N TYR A 262 19.47 -32.15 13.12
CA TYR A 262 20.70 -32.87 12.86
C TYR A 262 20.83 -33.94 13.95
N THR A 263 20.57 -35.20 13.60
CA THR A 263 20.92 -36.33 14.47
C THR A 263 22.44 -36.37 14.53
N VAL A 264 23.02 -35.96 15.66
CA VAL A 264 24.46 -36.15 15.91
C VAL A 264 24.68 -37.65 16.09
N ALA A 265 25.21 -38.32 15.06
CA ALA A 265 25.69 -39.67 15.19
C ALA A 265 26.95 -39.65 16.05
N THR A 266 26.85 -40.09 17.31
CA THR A 266 28.00 -40.38 18.16
C THR A 266 28.73 -41.60 17.58
N VAL A 267 29.90 -41.37 17.00
CA VAL A 267 30.82 -42.45 16.65
C VAL A 267 31.53 -42.88 17.93
N ALA A 268 31.19 -44.07 18.44
CA ALA A 268 31.95 -44.71 19.51
C ALA A 268 33.28 -45.22 18.93
N GLY A 269 34.39 -44.60 19.34
CA GLY A 269 35.74 -45.07 19.05
C GLY A 269 36.04 -46.36 19.83
N ARG A 270 36.67 -47.32 19.15
CA ARG A 270 37.24 -48.54 19.73
C ARG A 270 38.55 -48.24 20.46
#